data_AF-A0A971SHQ1-F1
#
_entry.id   AF-A0A971SHQ1-F1
#
_cell.length_a   1.000
_cell.length_b   1.000
_cell.length_c   1.000
_cell.angle_alpha   90.00
_cell.angle_beta   90.00
_cell.angle_gamma   90.00
#
_symmetry.space_group_name_H-M   'P 1'
#
loop_
_entity.id
_entity.type
_entity.pdbx_description
1 polymer ?
#
loop_
_entity_poly.entity_id
_entity_poly.type
_entity_poly.pdbx_seq_one_letter_code
_entity_poly.pdbx_strand_id
1 'polypeptide(L)'
;LQDIPGQLKRRFAFHDCKVTGWLSQGKDLVLTLDTEGGFTADNRVSFLDVTVLLDENIVRLYWVYDELYKTDTGYEVHILCDGDRTAELILRCSDIRIEEI
;
A
#
# COMPACT_ATOMS: atom_id res chain seq x y z
N LEU A 1 3.49 -17.74 -11.90
CA LEU A 1 2.59 -16.57 -11.74
C LEU A 1 1.96 -16.69 -10.36
N GLN A 2 2.00 -15.63 -9.55
CA GLN A 2 1.38 -15.62 -8.23
C GLN A 2 -0.16 -15.73 -8.36
N ASP A 3 -0.80 -16.51 -7.49
CA ASP A 3 -2.26 -16.70 -7.47
C ASP A 3 -2.97 -15.57 -6.69
N ILE A 4 -2.74 -14.33 -7.11
CA ILE A 4 -3.34 -13.14 -6.50
C ILE A 4 -4.73 -12.91 -7.14
N PRO A 5 -5.79 -12.66 -6.34
CA PRO A 5 -7.12 -12.36 -6.86
C PRO A 5 -7.09 -11.24 -7.89
N GLY A 6 -7.71 -11.45 -9.05
CA GLY A 6 -7.64 -10.51 -10.17
C GLY A 6 -8.19 -9.12 -9.86
N GLN A 7 -9.16 -9.01 -8.94
CA GLN A 7 -9.67 -7.71 -8.49
C GLN A 7 -8.63 -6.94 -7.67
N LEU A 8 -7.95 -7.62 -6.73
CA LEU A 8 -6.87 -7.02 -5.94
C LEU A 8 -5.75 -6.55 -6.87
N LYS A 9 -5.31 -7.42 -7.79
CA LYS A 9 -4.26 -7.08 -8.76
C LYS A 9 -4.60 -5.86 -9.64
N ARG A 10 -5.88 -5.65 -9.98
CA ARG A 10 -6.31 -4.49 -10.78
C ARG A 10 -6.41 -3.21 -9.97
N ARG A 11 -6.77 -3.30 -8.69
CA ARG A 11 -7.01 -2.13 -7.83
C ARG A 11 -5.77 -1.68 -7.06
N PHE A 12 -4.81 -2.57 -6.84
CA PHE A 12 -3.51 -2.23 -6.26
C PHE A 12 -2.65 -1.52 -7.31
N ALA A 13 -3.05 -0.28 -7.61
CA ALA A 13 -2.55 0.53 -8.72
C ALA A 13 -2.42 1.99 -8.27
N PHE A 14 -1.64 2.20 -7.21
CA PHE A 14 -1.47 3.51 -6.57
C PHE A 14 -0.29 4.32 -7.13
N HIS A 15 0.29 3.90 -8.26
CA HIS A 15 1.38 4.63 -8.91
C HIS A 15 0.99 6.11 -9.13
N ASP A 16 1.91 7.02 -8.79
CA ASP A 16 1.77 8.48 -8.77
C ASP A 16 0.76 9.04 -7.74
N CYS A 17 0.13 8.21 -6.91
CA CYS A 17 -0.63 8.70 -5.76
C CYS A 17 0.32 9.14 -4.63
N LYS A 18 -0.02 10.24 -3.96
CA LYS A 18 0.76 10.74 -2.83
C LYS A 18 0.23 10.19 -1.53
N VAL A 19 1.08 9.60 -0.70
CA VAL A 19 0.68 9.14 0.64
C VAL A 19 0.46 10.35 1.54
N THR A 20 -0.78 10.56 1.98
CA THR A 20 -1.17 11.71 2.82
C THR A 20 -1.34 11.36 4.29
N GLY A 21 -1.60 10.08 4.60
CA GLY A 21 -1.84 9.62 5.95
C GLY A 21 -1.37 8.20 6.19
N TRP A 22 -1.00 7.96 7.44
CA TRP A 22 -0.58 6.68 7.99
C TRP A 22 -1.20 6.52 9.36
N LEU A 23 -2.09 5.53 9.52
CA LEU A 23 -2.84 5.33 10.75
C LEU A 23 -2.84 3.86 11.14
N SER A 24 -2.37 3.57 12.36
CA SER A 24 -2.56 2.27 13.00
C SER A 24 -3.94 2.20 13.65
N GLN A 25 -4.74 1.20 13.28
CA GLN A 25 -6.06 0.91 13.88
C GLN A 25 -6.04 -0.48 14.49
N GLY A 26 -5.70 -0.55 15.78
CA GLY A 26 -5.42 -1.85 16.42
C GLY A 26 -4.19 -2.49 15.79
N LYS A 27 -4.38 -3.61 15.09
CA LYS A 27 -3.32 -4.29 14.34
C LYS A 27 -3.29 -3.94 12.85
N ASP A 28 -4.25 -3.17 12.38
CA ASP A 28 -4.35 -2.82 10.97
C ASP A 28 -3.56 -1.55 10.68
N LEU A 29 -3.04 -1.45 9.46
CA LEU A 29 -2.45 -0.22 8.93
C LEU A 29 -3.34 0.34 7.83
N VAL A 30 -3.67 1.61 7.92
CA VAL A 30 -4.44 2.35 6.91
C VAL A 30 -3.57 3.45 6.33
N LEU A 31 -3.43 3.44 5.00
CA LEU A 31 -2.88 4.55 4.24
C LEU A 31 -3.99 5.30 3.52
N THR A 32 -3.94 6.63 3.58
CA THR A 32 -4.76 7.51 2.75
C THR A 32 -3.88 8.17 1.72
N LEU A 33 -4.43 8.36 0.53
CA LEU A 33 -3.71 8.89 -0.62
C LEU A 33 -4.43 10.07 -1.25
N ASP A 34 -3.66 11.01 -1.78
CA ASP A 34 -4.11 11.97 -2.76
C ASP A 34 -3.88 11.38 -4.15
N THR A 35 -4.95 11.30 -4.93
CA THR A 35 -5.01 10.61 -6.22
C THR A 35 -4.90 11.55 -7.42
N GLU A 36 -4.77 12.87 -7.23
CA GLU A 36 -4.75 13.84 -8.33
C GLU A 36 -3.69 13.54 -9.41
N GLY A 37 -2.56 12.95 -9.02
CA GLY A 37 -1.48 12.54 -9.93
C GLY A 37 -1.58 11.11 -10.46
N GLY A 38 -2.44 10.27 -9.88
CA GLY A 38 -2.54 8.84 -10.17
C GLY A 38 -3.59 8.48 -11.22
N PHE A 39 -3.71 7.17 -11.48
CA PHE A 39 -4.65 6.61 -12.46
C PHE A 39 -5.83 5.87 -11.81
N THR A 40 -6.08 6.11 -10.52
CA THR A 40 -7.14 5.47 -9.74
C THR A 40 -7.94 6.49 -8.92
N ALA A 41 -9.21 6.21 -8.68
CA ALA A 41 -10.03 6.95 -7.71
C ALA A 41 -9.91 6.35 -6.29
N ASP A 42 -9.39 5.12 -6.18
CA ASP A 42 -9.14 4.47 -4.88
C ASP A 42 -8.10 5.29 -4.10
N ASN A 43 -8.53 5.87 -2.97
CA ASN A 43 -7.74 6.81 -2.18
C ASN A 43 -7.46 6.29 -0.76
N ARG A 44 -7.83 5.04 -0.47
CA ARG A 44 -7.57 4.38 0.80
C ARG A 44 -7.21 2.91 0.61
N VAL A 45 -6.12 2.48 1.24
CA VAL A 45 -5.71 1.08 1.35
C VAL A 45 -5.51 0.69 2.82
N SER A 46 -6.10 -0.43 3.21
CA SER A 46 -5.99 -0.99 4.55
C SER A 46 -5.34 -2.38 4.49
N PHE A 47 -4.27 -2.57 5.25
CA PHE A 47 -3.57 -3.83 5.43
C PHE A 47 -3.96 -4.41 6.78
N LEU A 48 -4.56 -5.61 6.80
CA LEU A 48 -5.14 -6.19 8.01
C LEU A 48 -4.14 -7.08 8.77
N ASP A 49 -4.15 -7.04 10.11
CA ASP A 49 -3.25 -7.80 10.99
C ASP A 49 -1.78 -7.66 10.55
N VAL A 50 -1.31 -6.40 10.51
CA VAL A 50 -0.02 -6.03 9.94
C VAL A 50 1.15 -6.40 10.85
N THR A 51 2.20 -6.92 10.22
CA THR A 51 3.57 -6.90 10.76
C THR A 51 4.43 -6.05 9.84
N VAL A 52 4.88 -4.89 10.32
CA VAL A 52 5.81 -4.03 9.59
C VAL A 52 7.21 -4.62 9.67
N LEU A 53 7.85 -4.81 8.52
CA LEU A 53 9.22 -5.33 8.39
C LEU A 53 10.22 -4.18 8.19
N LEU A 54 9.81 -3.14 7.47
CA LEU A 54 10.55 -1.90 7.25
C LEU A 54 9.59 -0.73 7.16
N ASP A 55 9.90 0.37 7.84
CA ASP A 55 9.18 1.64 7.74
C ASP A 55 10.20 2.78 7.69
N GLU A 56 10.42 3.32 6.49
CA GLU A 56 11.25 4.49 6.28
C GLU A 56 10.44 5.79 6.24
N ASN A 57 9.22 5.79 6.79
CA ASN A 57 8.27 6.90 6.82
C ASN A 57 7.94 7.44 5.43
N ILE A 58 7.03 6.78 4.72
CA ILE A 58 6.66 7.13 3.34
C ILE A 58 5.68 8.32 3.23
N VAL A 59 5.26 8.92 4.35
CA VAL A 59 4.24 9.98 4.35
C VAL A 59 4.77 11.23 3.63
N ARG A 60 3.91 11.83 2.79
CA ARG A 60 4.19 12.94 1.85
C ARG A 60 4.97 12.58 0.58
N LEU A 61 5.33 11.32 0.39
CA LEU A 61 5.98 10.85 -0.83
C LEU A 61 4.95 10.29 -1.82
N TYR A 62 5.36 10.18 -3.08
CA TYR A 62 4.58 9.58 -4.15
C TYR A 62 4.91 8.10 -4.25
N TRP A 63 3.89 7.27 -4.33
CA TRP A 63 4.03 5.84 -4.58
C TRP A 63 4.47 5.62 -6.02
N VAL A 64 5.65 5.06 -6.23
CA VAL A 64 6.26 4.92 -7.58
C VAL A 64 6.46 3.47 -7.99
N TYR A 65 6.48 2.54 -7.04
CA TYR A 65 6.61 1.13 -7.35
C TYR A 65 6.08 0.28 -6.20
N ASP A 66 5.58 -0.90 -6.53
CA ASP A 66 5.21 -1.90 -5.54
C ASP A 66 5.41 -3.33 -6.04
N GLU A 67 5.58 -4.22 -5.07
CA GLU A 67 5.54 -5.65 -5.28
C GLU A 67 4.55 -6.28 -4.30
N LEU A 68 3.69 -7.15 -4.84
CA LEU A 68 2.71 -7.88 -4.07
C LEU A 68 2.95 -9.39 -4.21
N TYR A 69 3.27 -10.03 -3.10
CA TYR A 69 3.54 -11.46 -3.02
C TYR A 69 2.48 -12.16 -2.18
N LYS A 70 1.90 -13.26 -2.70
CA LYS A 70 1.02 -14.12 -1.91
C LYS A 70 1.85 -15.01 -0.99
N THR A 71 1.41 -15.16 0.25
CA THR A 71 2.01 -16.05 1.26
C THR A 71 0.97 -17.06 1.75
N ASP A 72 1.38 -18.01 2.60
CA ASP A 72 0.47 -18.99 3.19
C ASP A 72 -0.59 -18.35 4.11
N THR A 73 -0.32 -17.15 4.62
CA THR A 73 -1.15 -16.46 5.62
C THR A 73 -1.68 -15.11 5.15
N GLY A 74 -1.53 -14.76 3.88
CA GLY A 74 -1.96 -13.48 3.32
C GLY A 74 -0.98 -12.95 2.27
N TYR A 75 -0.39 -11.78 2.52
CA TYR A 75 0.46 -11.07 1.57
C TYR A 75 1.72 -10.49 2.23
N GLU A 76 2.79 -10.43 1.45
CA GLU A 76 3.94 -9.56 1.68
C GLU A 76 3.92 -8.45 0.64
N VAL A 77 4.08 -7.21 1.10
CA VAL A 77 3.92 -5.99 0.30
C VAL A 77 5.19 -5.15 0.45
N HIS A 78 5.75 -4.76 -0.68
CA HIS A 78 6.89 -3.85 -0.77
C HIS A 78 6.40 -2.61 -1.52
N ILE A 79 6.62 -1.43 -0.95
CA ILE A 79 6.16 -0.15 -1.50
C ILE A 79 7.35 0.80 -1.51
N LEU A 80 7.71 1.25 -2.71
CA LEU A 80 8.71 2.29 -2.90
C LEU A 80 7.99 3.62 -3.16
N CYS A 81 8.35 4.62 -2.37
CA CYS A 81 7.92 5.98 -2.57
C CYS A 81 9.09 6.91 -2.88
N ASP A 82 8.82 7.97 -3.65
CA ASP A 82 9.82 8.97 -4.02
C ASP A 82 9.25 10.41 -3.97
N GLY A 83 10.14 11.41 -4.00
CA GLY A 83 9.77 12.81 -3.86
C GLY A 83 10.95 13.68 -3.45
N ASP A 84 10.91 14.23 -2.22
CA ASP A 84 12.07 14.91 -1.63
C ASP A 84 13.18 13.92 -1.22
N ARG A 85 12.81 12.65 -1.04
CA ARG A 85 13.70 11.50 -0.87
C ARG A 85 12.99 10.22 -1.34
N THR A 86 13.79 9.19 -1.53
CA THR A 86 13.31 7.82 -1.70
C THR A 86 13.12 7.16 -0.33
N ALA A 87 12.05 6.38 -0.16
CA ALA A 87 11.74 5.66 1.06
C ALA A 87 10.92 4.41 0.78
N GLU A 88 11.10 3.39 1.61
CA GLU A 88 10.41 2.10 1.47
C GLU A 88 9.50 1.79 2.67
N LEU A 89 8.40 1.11 2.38
CA LEU A 89 7.59 0.37 3.35
C LEU A 89 7.55 -1.11 2.93
N ILE A 90 7.97 -1.99 3.84
CA ILE A 90 7.81 -3.44 3.67
C ILE A 90 6.95 -3.97 4.82
N LEU A 91 5.89 -4.70 4.50
CA LEU A 91 4.99 -5.27 5.51
C LEU A 91 4.46 -6.65 5.11
N ARG A 92 3.96 -7.37 6.10
CA ARG A 92 3.09 -8.54 5.94
C ARG A 92 1.71 -8.24 6.48
N CYS A 93 0.69 -8.77 5.83
CA CYS A 93 -0.70 -8.64 6.26
C CYS A 93 -1.50 -9.90 5.91
N SER A 94 -2.60 -10.10 6.60
CA SER A 94 -3.53 -11.20 6.34
C SER A 94 -4.44 -10.94 5.13
N ASP A 95 -4.78 -9.68 4.87
CA ASP A 95 -5.62 -9.27 3.74
C ASP A 95 -5.42 -7.77 3.42
N ILE A 96 -5.85 -7.36 2.22
CA ILE A 96 -5.75 -5.99 1.71
C ILE A 96 -7.13 -5.51 1.27
N ARG A 97 -7.58 -4.38 1.83
CA ARG A 97 -8.83 -3.70 1.45
C ARG A 97 -8.52 -2.39 0.76
N ILE A 98 -9.20 -2.15 -0.35
CA ILE A 98 -9.05 -0.93 -1.16
C ILE A 98 -10.41 -0.27 -1.30
N GLU A 99 -10.47 1.03 -1.07
CA GLU A 99 -11.69 1.83 -1.00
C GLU A 99 -11.49 3.19 -1.67
N GLU A 100 -12.55 3.70 -2.29
CA GLU A 100 -12.73 5.09 -2.71
C GLU A 100 -13.67 5.73 -1.67
N ILE A 101 -13.18 6.76 -0.96
CA ILE A 101 -13.90 7.46 0.12
C ILE A 101 -14.06 8.95 -0.14
#